data_AF-A0A3P9M650-F1
#
_entry.id   AF-A0A3P9M650-F1
#
_cell.length_a   1.000
_cell.length_b   1.000
_cell.length_c   1.000
_cell.angle_alpha   90.00
_cell.angle_beta   90.00
_cell.angle_gamma   90.00
#
_symmetry.space_group_name_H-M   'P 1'
#
loop_
_entity.id
_entity.type
_entity.pdbx_description
1 polymer ?
#
loop_
_entity_poly.entity_id
_entity_poly.type
_entity_poly.pdbx_seq_one_letter_code
_entity_poly.pdbx_strand_id
1 'polypeptide(L)'
;MSKTSLVIFFVEVNESNQSSAAESGLLSLLSQQEVQENSPGCVVLDEGQLLLKKCELKYPFFCFLSHLDLVRENKTWEDALEHCRSLNKDLISLPSESALHEVLLASGKLQASFVWTGARYLADNWLWMDGTSSTYNSWSQGEEPSCPAQSDHCGALSLEEEVLESWDCDDRLNFICRNV
;
A
#
# COMPACT_ATOMS: atom_id res chain seq x y z
N MET A 1 6.52 1.78 -38.01
CA MET A 1 5.71 2.39 -36.94
C MET A 1 5.67 1.39 -35.80
N SER A 2 6.44 1.64 -34.74
CA SER A 2 6.61 0.71 -33.62
C SER A 2 5.36 0.78 -32.73
N LYS A 3 4.63 -0.34 -32.60
CA LYS A 3 3.50 -0.45 -31.67
C LYS A 3 4.06 -0.73 -30.28
N THR A 4 3.85 0.18 -29.35
CA THR A 4 4.20 0.02 -27.94
C THR A 4 2.96 -0.45 -27.20
N SER A 5 2.79 -1.77 -27.02
CA SER A 5 1.86 -2.32 -26.05
C SER A 5 2.49 -2.23 -24.65
N LEU A 6 1.71 -1.84 -23.67
CA LEU A 6 2.13 -1.54 -22.30
C LEU A 6 1.44 -2.56 -21.36
N VAL A 7 1.99 -2.93 -20.20
CA VAL A 7 1.35 -3.93 -19.29
C VAL A 7 1.41 -3.43 -17.85
N ILE A 8 0.25 -3.27 -17.21
CA ILE A 8 0.10 -2.94 -15.79
C ILE A 8 -0.12 -4.26 -15.01
N PHE A 9 0.53 -4.39 -13.84
CA PHE A 9 0.62 -5.65 -13.09
C PHE A 9 -0.64 -6.08 -12.33
N PHE A 10 -0.81 -7.42 -12.29
CA PHE A 10 -1.50 -8.32 -11.37
C PHE A 10 -2.70 -7.85 -10.53
N VAL A 11 -3.89 -8.38 -10.87
CA VAL A 11 -4.93 -8.73 -9.89
C VAL A 11 -5.11 -10.24 -9.98
N GLU A 12 -4.72 -10.98 -8.93
CA GLU A 12 -5.22 -12.35 -8.75
C GLU A 12 -6.71 -12.24 -8.36
N VAL A 13 -7.61 -12.40 -9.32
CA VAL A 13 -9.03 -12.58 -9.00
C VAL A 13 -9.20 -14.05 -8.60
N ASN A 14 -9.07 -14.33 -7.31
CA ASN A 14 -9.43 -15.62 -6.75
C ASN A 14 -10.84 -15.49 -6.18
N GLU A 15 -11.82 -16.21 -6.74
CA GLU A 15 -13.23 -16.19 -6.31
C GLU A 15 -13.48 -16.75 -4.89
N SER A 16 -12.46 -16.86 -4.03
CA SER A 16 -12.58 -17.56 -2.75
C SER A 16 -12.43 -16.69 -1.49
N ASN A 17 -12.42 -15.36 -1.57
CA ASN A 17 -12.50 -14.52 -0.35
C ASN A 17 -13.32 -13.24 -0.61
N GLN A 18 -14.51 -13.21 -0.02
CA GLN A 18 -15.27 -11.96 0.17
C GLN A 18 -14.60 -11.17 1.30
N SER A 19 -13.80 -10.16 0.96
CA SER A 19 -13.58 -9.00 1.83
C SER A 19 -13.87 -7.72 1.03
N SER A 20 -14.62 -6.83 1.64
CA SER A 20 -15.15 -5.62 1.04
C SER A 20 -14.08 -4.53 0.99
N ALA A 21 -13.29 -4.50 -0.08
CA ALA A 21 -12.60 -3.29 -0.50
C ALA A 21 -13.39 -2.66 -1.66
N ALA A 22 -13.56 -1.34 -1.60
CA ALA A 22 -14.43 -0.57 -2.48
C ALA A 22 -14.31 -0.99 -3.94
N GLU A 23 -15.46 -1.16 -4.60
CA GLU A 23 -15.56 -1.34 -6.05
C GLU A 23 -14.91 -0.15 -6.75
N SER A 24 -13.60 -0.22 -6.97
CA SER A 24 -12.92 0.67 -7.88
C SER A 24 -13.57 0.45 -9.25
N GLY A 25 -13.99 1.54 -9.91
CA GLY A 25 -14.70 1.51 -11.21
C GLY A 25 -13.93 0.84 -12.36
N LEU A 26 -12.77 0.25 -12.08
CA LEU A 26 -12.04 -0.69 -12.93
C LEU A 26 -12.72 -2.07 -12.99
N LEU A 27 -13.34 -2.55 -11.91
CA LEU A 27 -14.01 -3.85 -11.88
C LEU A 27 -15.29 -3.90 -12.74
N SER A 28 -16.03 -2.79 -12.83
CA SER A 28 -17.23 -2.70 -13.67
C SER A 28 -16.92 -2.65 -15.17
N LEU A 29 -15.70 -2.26 -15.55
CA LEU A 29 -15.23 -2.31 -16.94
C LEU A 29 -14.76 -3.71 -17.34
N LEU A 30 -14.23 -4.49 -16.39
CA LEU A 30 -13.72 -5.84 -16.62
C LEU A 30 -14.83 -6.91 -16.64
N SER A 31 -16.01 -6.62 -16.08
CA SER A 31 -17.15 -7.56 -16.07
C SER A 31 -17.77 -7.82 -17.46
N GLN A 32 -17.29 -7.17 -18.53
CA GLN A 32 -17.80 -7.35 -19.91
C GLN A 32 -16.86 -8.19 -20.80
N GLN A 33 -15.72 -8.67 -20.30
CA GLN A 33 -14.80 -9.52 -21.06
C GLN A 33 -14.71 -10.93 -20.44
N GLU A 34 -15.52 -11.84 -20.97
CA GLU A 34 -15.50 -13.27 -20.62
C GLU A 34 -14.14 -13.90 -21.03
N VAL A 35 -13.33 -14.28 -20.04
CA VAL A 35 -12.30 -15.30 -20.22
C VAL A 35 -12.88 -16.63 -19.76
N GLN A 36 -12.85 -17.63 -20.65
CA GLN A 36 -13.38 -18.97 -20.39
C GLN A 36 -12.82 -19.57 -19.10
N GLU A 37 -13.72 -20.20 -18.35
CA GLU A 37 -13.53 -20.87 -17.06
C GLU A 37 -12.18 -21.60 -16.98
N ASN A 38 -11.45 -21.34 -15.89
CA ASN A 38 -10.31 -22.10 -15.35
C ASN A 38 -8.87 -21.71 -15.75
N SER A 39 -8.60 -20.46 -16.14
CA SER A 39 -7.21 -19.95 -16.25
C SER A 39 -7.10 -18.52 -15.70
N PRO A 40 -6.09 -18.19 -14.86
CA PRO A 40 -5.89 -16.83 -14.38
C PRO A 40 -5.58 -15.91 -15.57
N GLY A 41 -6.42 -14.89 -15.77
CA GLY A 41 -6.21 -13.86 -16.78
C GLY A 41 -5.27 -12.76 -16.26
N CYS A 42 -4.39 -12.26 -17.11
CA CYS A 42 -3.54 -11.10 -16.87
C CYS A 42 -4.09 -9.89 -17.63
N VAL A 43 -3.98 -8.69 -17.05
CA VAL A 43 -4.40 -7.44 -17.70
C VAL A 43 -3.25 -6.88 -18.54
N VAL A 44 -3.55 -6.56 -19.80
CA VAL A 44 -2.60 -5.99 -20.77
C VAL A 44 -3.15 -4.66 -21.27
N LEU A 45 -2.33 -3.61 -21.33
CA LEU A 45 -2.71 -2.33 -21.95
C LEU A 45 -2.33 -2.37 -23.45
N ASP A 46 -3.31 -2.62 -24.30
CA ASP A 46 -3.16 -2.67 -25.75
C ASP A 46 -3.85 -1.47 -26.40
N GLU A 47 -3.10 -0.65 -27.15
CA GLU A 47 -3.59 0.57 -27.80
C GLU A 47 -4.43 1.49 -26.88
N GLY A 48 -4.05 1.57 -25.60
CA GLY A 48 -4.70 2.39 -24.58
C GLY A 48 -5.92 1.74 -23.91
N GLN A 49 -6.23 0.48 -24.23
CA GLN A 49 -7.32 -0.29 -23.61
C GLN A 49 -6.76 -1.39 -22.72
N LEU A 50 -7.36 -1.58 -21.54
CA LEU A 50 -7.06 -2.71 -20.66
C LEU A 50 -7.82 -3.94 -21.16
N LEU A 51 -7.09 -5.01 -21.45
CA LEU A 51 -7.63 -6.27 -21.98
C LEU A 51 -7.21 -7.44 -21.10
N LEU A 52 -8.14 -8.35 -20.81
CA LEU A 52 -7.83 -9.62 -20.16
C LEU A 52 -7.23 -10.61 -21.18
N LYS A 53 -6.04 -11.15 -20.87
CA LYS A 53 -5.28 -12.06 -21.73
C LYS A 53 -4.70 -13.22 -20.92
N LYS A 54 -4.22 -14.27 -21.60
CA LYS A 54 -3.56 -15.40 -20.95
C LYS A 54 -2.18 -15.00 -20.42
N CYS A 55 -1.89 -15.30 -19.16
CA CYS A 55 -0.64 -14.95 -18.50
C CYS A 55 0.60 -15.66 -19.08
N GLU A 56 0.43 -16.81 -19.75
CA GLU A 56 1.54 -17.58 -20.33
C GLU A 56 2.11 -16.94 -21.61
N LEU A 57 1.41 -15.95 -22.16
CA LEU A 57 1.84 -15.23 -23.34
C LEU A 57 2.89 -14.17 -22.97
N LYS A 58 3.91 -14.02 -23.82
CA LYS A 58 4.97 -13.04 -23.60
C LYS A 58 4.53 -11.67 -24.09
N TYR A 59 4.46 -10.72 -23.16
CA TYR A 59 4.16 -9.32 -23.45
C TYR A 59 5.34 -8.42 -23.09
N PRO A 60 5.56 -7.32 -23.82
CA PRO A 60 6.39 -6.23 -23.33
C PRO A 60 5.84 -5.73 -21.99
N PHE A 61 6.71 -5.47 -21.03
CA PHE A 61 6.35 -4.87 -19.75
C PHE A 61 7.17 -3.61 -19.53
N PHE A 62 6.72 -2.81 -18.59
CA PHE A 62 7.45 -1.64 -18.13
C PHE A 62 7.46 -1.64 -16.61
N CYS A 63 8.57 -1.18 -16.04
CA CYS A 63 8.69 -1.02 -14.61
C CYS A 63 8.38 0.44 -14.28
N PHE A 64 7.56 0.64 -13.25
CA PHE A 64 7.50 1.93 -12.58
C PHE A 64 8.57 1.92 -11.49
N LEU A 65 9.27 3.03 -11.33
CA LEU A 65 10.10 3.24 -10.14
C LEU A 65 9.13 3.45 -8.98
N SER A 66 9.07 2.49 -8.07
CA SER A 66 8.41 2.70 -6.78
C SER A 66 9.20 3.75 -6.00
N HIS A 67 8.50 4.71 -5.40
CA HIS A 67 9.11 5.67 -4.49
C HIS A 67 9.15 5.13 -3.05
N LEU A 68 8.74 3.87 -2.87
CA LEU A 68 8.61 3.18 -1.59
C LEU A 68 9.64 2.04 -1.49
N ASP A 69 10.34 1.98 -0.36
CA ASP A 69 11.19 0.87 0.02
C ASP A 69 10.61 0.18 1.25
N LEU A 70 10.26 -1.10 1.12
CA LEU A 70 9.96 -1.95 2.28
C LEU A 70 11.27 -2.39 2.93
N VAL A 71 11.48 -1.99 4.18
CA VAL A 71 12.64 -2.39 4.99
C VAL A 71 12.23 -3.51 5.94
N ARG A 72 12.83 -4.69 5.75
CA ARG A 72 12.54 -5.90 6.55
C ARG A 72 13.47 -6.03 7.76
N GLU A 73 13.54 -4.97 8.55
CA GLU A 73 14.32 -4.91 9.78
C GLU A 73 13.40 -4.54 10.94
N ASN A 74 13.33 -5.40 11.97
CA ASN A 74 12.50 -5.15 13.15
C ASN A 74 13.11 -4.04 14.03
N LYS A 75 12.61 -2.82 13.88
CA LYS A 75 13.08 -1.61 14.58
C LYS A 75 11.96 -0.95 15.37
N THR A 76 12.31 -0.23 16.43
CA THR A 76 11.38 0.71 17.07
C THR A 76 11.00 1.80 16.11
N TRP A 77 9.93 2.53 16.40
CA TRP A 77 9.45 3.57 15.50
C TRP A 77 10.51 4.67 15.28
N GLU A 78 11.22 5.09 16.33
CA GLU A 78 12.29 6.09 16.25
C GLU A 78 13.47 5.61 15.41
N ASP A 79 13.91 4.36 15.63
CA ASP A 79 15.01 3.73 14.88
C ASP A 79 14.64 3.57 13.39
N ALA A 80 13.38 3.26 13.08
CA ALA A 80 12.86 3.16 11.72
C ALA A 80 12.83 4.53 11.02
N LEU A 81 12.38 5.57 11.72
CA LEU A 81 12.39 6.95 11.22
C LEU A 81 13.82 7.42 10.91
N GLU A 82 14.76 7.19 11.82
CA GLU A 82 16.16 7.54 11.63
C GLU A 82 16.77 6.75 10.45
N HIS A 83 16.43 5.47 10.31
CA HIS A 83 16.87 4.66 9.17
C HIS A 83 16.44 5.28 7.84
N CYS A 84 15.16 5.61 7.66
CA CYS A 84 14.69 6.24 6.42
C CYS A 84 15.40 7.58 6.17
N ARG A 85 15.56 8.41 7.21
CA ARG A 85 16.22 9.72 7.09
C ARG A 85 17.70 9.63 6.76
N SER A 86 18.40 8.59 7.22
CA SER A 86 19.79 8.34 6.84
C SER A 86 19.96 8.10 5.33
N LEU A 87 18.87 7.72 4.64
CA LEU A 87 18.82 7.49 3.20
C LEU A 87 18.22 8.68 2.42
N ASN A 88 18.02 9.84 3.07
CA ASN A 88 17.28 10.99 2.53
C ASN A 88 15.82 10.65 2.14
N LYS A 89 15.19 9.80 2.94
CA LYS A 89 13.79 9.39 2.84
C LYS A 89 13.08 9.71 4.16
N ASP A 90 11.78 9.48 4.24
CA ASP A 90 11.04 9.53 5.50
C ASP A 90 10.14 8.29 5.63
N LEU A 91 9.56 8.03 6.80
CA LEU A 91 8.54 7.01 6.95
C LEU A 91 7.29 7.40 6.14
N ILE A 92 6.62 6.39 5.58
CA ILE A 92 5.47 6.62 4.70
C ILE A 92 4.31 7.34 5.40
N SER A 93 3.78 8.37 4.74
CA SER A 93 2.47 8.97 5.04
C SER A 93 1.37 8.35 4.19
N LEU A 94 0.13 8.36 4.68
CA LEU A 94 -1.05 7.89 3.93
C LEU A 94 -2.00 9.07 3.62
N PRO A 95 -1.73 9.89 2.58
CA PRO A 95 -2.58 11.05 2.25
C PRO A 95 -3.83 10.70 1.44
N SER A 96 -3.96 9.46 0.96
CA SER A 96 -5.06 9.02 0.10
C SER A 96 -5.16 7.49 0.06
N GLU A 97 -6.29 6.99 -0.44
CA GLU A 97 -6.50 5.57 -0.74
C GLU A 97 -5.47 5.02 -1.74
N SER A 98 -5.06 5.84 -2.73
CA SER A 98 -4.02 5.44 -3.68
C SER A 98 -2.67 5.20 -3.00
N ALA A 99 -2.30 6.03 -2.01
CA ALA A 99 -1.07 5.83 -1.25
C ALA A 99 -1.10 4.56 -0.39
N LEU A 100 -2.26 4.24 0.20
CA LEU A 100 -2.48 2.96 0.89
C LEU A 100 -2.29 1.79 -0.08
N HIS A 101 -2.89 1.86 -1.27
CA HIS A 101 -2.75 0.80 -2.27
C HIS A 101 -1.31 0.62 -2.75
N GLU A 102 -0.57 1.71 -2.96
CA GLU A 102 0.87 1.64 -3.28
C GLU A 102 1.67 0.93 -2.19
N VAL A 103 1.36 1.18 -0.91
CA VAL A 103 1.97 0.49 0.23
C VAL A 103 1.66 -1.00 0.24
N LEU A 104 0.41 -1.38 0.00
CA LEU A 104 -0.01 -2.80 -0.05
C LEU A 104 0.71 -3.54 -1.18
N LEU A 105 0.80 -2.91 -2.37
CA LEU A 105 1.54 -3.44 -3.52
C LEU A 105 3.04 -3.57 -3.23
N ALA A 106 3.66 -2.56 -2.60
CA ALA A 106 5.07 -2.59 -2.22
C ALA A 106 5.36 -3.63 -1.13
N SER A 107 4.40 -3.91 -0.26
CA SER A 107 4.51 -4.91 0.79
C SER A 107 4.44 -6.35 0.24
N GLY A 108 3.71 -6.55 -0.86
CA GLY A 108 3.63 -7.85 -1.54
C GLY A 108 3.21 -8.98 -0.60
N LYS A 109 3.85 -10.15 -0.70
CA LYS A 109 3.59 -11.33 0.17
C LYS A 109 4.34 -11.28 1.51
N LEU A 110 4.50 -10.10 2.11
CA LEU A 110 5.12 -10.02 3.42
C LEU A 110 4.25 -10.78 4.44
N GLN A 111 4.84 -11.70 5.20
CA GLN A 111 4.15 -12.42 6.29
C GLN A 111 4.13 -11.60 7.59
N ALA A 112 4.24 -10.27 7.50
CA ALA A 112 4.16 -9.38 8.65
C ALA A 112 2.78 -8.76 8.67
N SER A 113 2.14 -8.77 9.83
CA SER A 113 0.80 -8.20 10.00
C SER A 113 0.84 -6.66 10.01
N PHE A 114 1.93 -6.06 10.52
CA PHE A 114 2.04 -4.62 10.70
C PHE A 114 3.37 -4.05 10.19
N VAL A 115 3.31 -2.80 9.73
CA VAL A 115 4.48 -2.00 9.36
C VAL A 115 4.40 -0.59 9.93
N TRP A 116 5.55 -0.01 10.29
CA TRP A 116 5.59 1.39 10.72
C TRP A 116 5.25 2.36 9.60
N THR A 117 4.53 3.41 9.98
CA THR A 117 4.24 4.59 9.17
C THR A 117 4.80 5.85 9.84
N GLY A 118 4.77 6.98 9.14
CA GLY A 118 5.25 8.26 9.67
C GLY A 118 4.30 8.94 10.65
N ALA A 119 3.20 8.30 11.07
CA ALA A 119 2.24 8.89 11.99
C ALA A 119 2.76 8.88 13.44
N ARG A 120 2.68 10.03 14.10
CA ARG A 120 3.04 10.23 15.50
C ARG A 120 1.99 11.08 16.21
N TYR A 121 1.62 10.69 17.42
CA TYR A 121 0.78 11.49 18.30
C TYR A 121 1.66 12.49 19.08
N LEU A 122 1.46 13.79 18.84
CA LEU A 122 2.20 14.88 19.47
C LEU A 122 1.28 16.07 19.72
N ALA A 123 1.41 16.72 20.88
CA ALA A 123 0.64 17.92 21.23
C ALA A 123 -0.87 17.74 20.98
N ASP A 124 -1.40 16.63 21.50
CA ASP A 124 -2.81 16.24 21.42
C ASP A 124 -3.37 16.02 20.00
N ASN A 125 -2.51 15.76 19.00
CA ASN A 125 -2.91 15.52 17.61
C ASN A 125 -2.04 14.46 16.93
N TRP A 126 -2.58 13.77 15.93
CA TRP A 126 -1.80 12.91 15.02
C TRP A 126 -1.18 13.73 13.90
N LEU A 127 0.12 13.51 13.66
CA LEU A 127 0.90 14.23 12.65
C LEU A 127 1.71 13.23 11.82
N TRP A 128 1.87 13.54 10.53
CA TRP A 128 2.85 12.86 9.67
C TRP A 128 4.21 13.55 9.80
N MET A 129 5.25 12.78 10.14
CA MET A 129 6.59 13.32 10.41
C MET A 129 7.32 13.86 9.19
N ASP A 130 6.87 13.49 7.99
CA ASP A 130 7.34 14.04 6.72
C ASP A 130 6.71 15.41 6.39
N GLY A 131 5.80 15.90 7.24
CA GLY A 131 5.09 17.17 7.08
C GLY A 131 3.86 17.10 6.17
N THR A 132 3.47 15.92 5.72
CA THR A 132 2.27 15.73 4.89
C THR A 132 1.02 16.13 5.67
N SER A 133 0.22 17.01 5.08
CA SER A 133 -1.14 17.31 5.55
C SER A 133 -2.14 16.44 4.81
N SER A 134 -2.98 15.71 5.53
CA SER A 134 -3.98 14.81 4.96
C SER A 134 -5.32 14.96 5.67
N THR A 135 -6.41 14.90 4.91
CA THR A 135 -7.77 14.68 5.44
C THR A 135 -8.25 13.25 5.20
N TYR A 136 -7.41 12.41 4.57
CA TYR A 136 -7.69 11.00 4.39
C TYR A 136 -7.53 10.28 5.73
N ASN A 137 -8.51 9.44 6.04
CA ASN A 137 -8.60 8.72 7.30
C ASN A 137 -8.63 7.23 6.99
N SER A 138 -7.59 6.54 7.43
CA SER A 138 -7.45 5.08 7.34
C SER A 138 -7.46 4.42 8.71
N TRP A 139 -7.90 5.11 9.78
CA TRP A 139 -7.85 4.59 11.13
C TRP A 139 -8.86 3.46 11.36
N SER A 140 -8.49 2.45 12.15
CA SER A 140 -9.29 1.23 12.36
C SER A 140 -10.69 1.46 12.92
N GLN A 141 -10.89 2.52 13.70
CA GLN A 141 -12.21 2.92 14.25
C GLN A 141 -12.95 3.93 13.37
N GLY A 142 -12.44 4.23 12.18
CA GLY A 142 -12.98 5.27 11.30
C GLY A 142 -12.70 6.70 11.80
N GLU A 143 -11.92 6.88 12.87
CA GLU A 143 -11.47 8.15 13.40
C GLU A 143 -10.11 8.03 14.10
N GLU A 144 -9.40 9.16 14.17
CA GLU A 144 -8.13 9.28 14.89
C GLU A 144 -8.30 9.00 16.39
N PRO A 145 -7.46 8.14 17.00
CA PRO A 145 -7.46 7.97 18.44
C PRO A 145 -7.17 9.30 19.15
N SER A 146 -8.15 9.82 19.89
CA SER A 146 -8.07 11.16 20.48
C SER A 146 -7.08 11.26 21.64
N CYS A 147 -6.89 10.19 22.40
CA CYS A 147 -6.01 10.10 23.58
C CYS A 147 -5.49 8.65 23.74
N PRO A 148 -4.57 8.19 22.87
CA PRO A 148 -3.94 6.88 23.03
C PRO A 148 -3.10 6.81 24.32
N ALA A 149 -2.85 5.58 24.80
CA ALA A 149 -1.94 5.35 25.90
C ALA A 149 -0.56 5.94 25.59
N GLN A 150 0.22 6.29 26.63
CA GLN A 150 1.48 7.00 26.42
C GLN A 150 2.53 6.21 25.61
N SER A 151 2.47 4.88 25.66
CA SER A 151 3.26 3.98 24.80
C SER A 151 2.79 4.02 23.34
N ASP A 152 1.49 4.20 23.11
CA ASP A 152 0.82 3.94 21.84
C ASP A 152 0.76 5.19 20.95
N HIS A 153 1.82 6.02 21.00
CA HIS A 153 1.88 7.30 20.29
C HIS A 153 2.43 7.16 18.87
N CYS A 154 2.56 5.95 18.35
CA CYS A 154 3.08 5.65 17.02
C CYS A 154 2.03 5.00 16.12
N GLY A 155 2.04 5.32 14.83
CA GLY A 155 1.08 4.75 13.87
C GLY A 155 1.66 3.55 13.12
N ALA A 156 1.00 2.39 13.23
CA ALA A 156 1.30 1.18 12.48
C ALA A 156 0.16 0.85 11.52
N LEU A 157 0.49 0.47 10.28
CA LEU A 157 -0.49 0.01 9.30
C LEU A 157 -0.62 -1.51 9.38
N SER A 158 -1.84 -1.99 9.58
CA SER A 158 -2.21 -3.40 9.35
C SER A 158 -2.24 -3.68 7.86
N LEU A 159 -1.41 -4.61 7.40
CA LEU A 159 -1.40 -5.04 6.00
C LEU A 159 -2.54 -6.01 5.67
N GLU A 160 -3.14 -6.63 6.69
CA GLU A 160 -4.26 -7.57 6.55
C GLU A 160 -5.61 -6.85 6.56
N GLU A 161 -5.80 -5.95 7.52
CA GLU A 161 -7.03 -5.19 7.70
C GLU A 161 -7.04 -3.86 6.92
N GLU A 162 -5.90 -3.49 6.33
CA GLU A 162 -5.71 -2.26 5.54
C GLU A 162 -6.03 -0.97 6.32
N VAL A 163 -5.85 -0.99 7.65
CA VAL A 163 -6.14 0.12 8.56
C VAL A 163 -4.94 0.52 9.40
N LEU A 164 -4.89 1.82 9.73
CA LEU A 164 -3.91 2.44 10.60
C LEU A 164 -4.36 2.31 12.07
N GLU A 165 -3.42 1.98 12.94
CA GLU A 165 -3.65 1.78 14.37
C GLU A 165 -2.60 2.53 15.20
N SER A 166 -3.02 3.00 16.38
CA SER A 166 -2.09 3.46 17.41
C SER A 166 -1.38 2.25 18.00
N TRP A 167 -0.06 2.34 18.15
CA TRP A 167 0.79 1.21 18.49
C TRP A 167 1.94 1.64 19.39
N ASP A 168 2.40 0.70 20.23
CA ASP A 168 3.51 0.90 21.16
C ASP A 168 4.81 1.23 20.40
N CYS A 169 5.35 2.43 20.60
CA CYS A 169 6.54 2.90 19.91
C CYS A 169 7.80 2.03 20.15
N ASP A 170 7.84 1.32 21.29
CA ASP A 170 8.97 0.44 21.65
C ASP A 170 8.90 -0.95 20.99
N ASP A 171 7.77 -1.29 20.36
CA ASP A 171 7.65 -2.51 19.56
C ASP A 171 8.54 -2.48 18.32
N ARG A 172 8.85 -3.66 17.80
CA ARG A 172 9.78 -3.81 16.68
C ARG A 172 9.09 -4.34 15.45
N LEU A 173 8.81 -3.45 14.50
CA LEU A 173 8.12 -3.77 13.25
C LEU A 173 9.04 -3.54 12.04
N ASN A 174 8.66 -4.14 10.91
CA ASN A 174 9.16 -3.71 9.60
C ASN A 174 8.58 -2.34 9.26
N PHE A 175 9.12 -1.65 8.26
CA PHE A 175 8.70 -0.28 7.97
C PHE A 175 8.89 0.08 6.50
N ILE A 176 8.20 1.13 6.06
CA ILE A 176 8.25 1.58 4.66
C ILE A 176 8.79 3.00 4.60
N CYS A 177 9.87 3.17 3.85
CA CYS A 177 10.46 4.47 3.56
C CYS A 177 9.90 5.02 2.25
N ARG A 178 9.63 6.33 2.19
CA ARG A 178 9.22 7.06 1.00
C ARG A 178 10.23 8.15 0.66
N ASN A 179 10.53 8.33 -0.61
CA ASN A 179 11.26 9.51 -1.08
C ASN A 179 10.48 10.80 -0.73
N VAL A 180 11.16 11.79 -0.13
CA VAL A 180 10.57 13.10 0.23
C VAL A 180 10.56 14.02 -0.98
#